data_AF-A0A4Y2LD07-F1
#
_entry.id   AF-A0A4Y2LD07-F1
#
_cell.length_a   1.000
_cell.length_b   1.000
_cell.length_c   1.000
_cell.angle_alpha   90.00
_cell.angle_beta   90.00
_cell.angle_gamma   90.00
#
_symmetry.space_group_name_H-M   'P 1'
#
loop_
_entity.id
_entity.type
_entity.pdbx_description
1 polymer ?
#
loop_
_entity_poly.entity_id
_entity_poly.type
_entity_poly.pdbx_seq_one_letter_code
_entity_poly.pdbx_strand_id
1 'polypeptide(L)'
;YVKLTERFYKTTPWPLAKDVAAIVGDDEKFDILYKELYYRHLYARVSGGPSIAERFESYYNYCCLFNLILSASEPVQLELPNQWLWEIIDEFIYQFQNFSHYQSMLNKRSAEEIDQLRQHPKVNNFI
;
A
#
# COMPACT_ATOMS: atom_id res chain seq x y z
N TYR A 1 -6.54 17.10 -1.82
CA TYR A 1 -7.49 16.00 -1.53
C TYR A 1 -8.25 16.17 -0.22
N VAL A 2 -7.62 16.65 0.88
CA VAL A 2 -8.22 16.77 2.24
C VAL A 2 -9.66 17.32 2.29
N LYS A 3 -9.98 18.41 1.58
CA LYS A 3 -11.34 18.98 1.56
C LYS A 3 -12.40 18.04 0.97
N LEU A 4 -12.05 17.25 -0.04
CA LEU A 4 -12.96 16.27 -0.65
C LEU A 4 -13.14 15.07 0.27
N THR A 5 -12.06 14.62 0.91
CA THR A 5 -12.10 13.56 1.92
C THR A 5 -13.03 13.93 3.07
N GLU A 6 -12.88 15.12 3.65
CA GLU A 6 -13.76 15.58 4.74
C GLU A 6 -15.22 15.69 4.33
N ARG A 7 -15.49 16.02 3.06
CA ARG A 7 -16.86 16.22 2.56
C ARG A 7 -17.58 14.92 2.20
N PHE A 8 -16.88 13.95 1.61
CA PHE A 8 -17.52 12.77 1.01
C PHE A 8 -17.05 11.45 1.60
N TYR A 9 -15.86 11.40 2.21
CA TYR A 9 -15.19 10.16 2.62
C TYR A 9 -14.62 10.26 4.04
N LYS A 10 -15.29 11.00 4.93
CA LYS A 10 -14.75 11.33 6.26
C LYS A 10 -14.43 10.09 7.10
N THR A 11 -15.28 9.08 7.03
CA THR A 11 -15.18 7.81 7.79
C THR A 11 -15.30 6.58 6.90
N THR A 12 -15.41 6.77 5.59
CA THR A 12 -15.54 5.71 4.59
C THR A 12 -14.30 5.70 3.70
N PRO A 13 -13.92 4.55 3.14
CA PRO A 13 -12.82 4.49 2.17
C PRO A 13 -13.13 5.34 0.94
N TRP A 14 -12.08 5.81 0.28
CA TRP A 14 -12.19 6.41 -1.05
C TRP A 14 -12.66 5.35 -2.08
N PRO A 15 -13.03 5.74 -3.31
CA PRO A 15 -13.30 4.77 -4.37
C PRO A 15 -12.15 3.78 -4.57
N LEU A 16 -12.45 2.57 -5.07
CA LEU A 16 -11.39 1.61 -5.34
C LEU A 16 -10.60 2.06 -6.57
N ALA A 17 -9.31 1.77 -6.59
CA ALA A 17 -8.41 2.15 -7.68
C ALA A 17 -8.94 1.72 -9.07
N LYS A 18 -9.50 0.50 -9.17
CA LYS A 18 -10.13 -0.02 -10.39
C LYS A 18 -11.30 0.83 -10.92
N ASP A 19 -12.04 1.49 -10.02
CA ASP A 19 -13.20 2.30 -10.39
C ASP A 19 -12.74 3.67 -10.93
N VAL A 20 -11.54 4.11 -10.55
CA VAL A 20 -10.93 5.36 -10.99
C VAL A 20 -10.07 5.18 -12.24
N ALA A 21 -9.41 4.02 -12.39
CA ALA A 21 -8.48 3.72 -13.48
C ALA A 21 -9.08 3.98 -14.88
N ALA A 22 -10.32 3.55 -15.09
CA ALA A 22 -11.05 3.75 -16.35
C ALA A 22 -11.28 5.23 -16.70
N ILE A 23 -11.29 6.13 -15.71
CA ILE A 23 -11.50 7.57 -15.89
C ILE A 23 -10.18 8.27 -16.27
N VAL A 24 -9.06 7.77 -15.75
CA VAL A 24 -7.73 8.38 -15.91
C VAL A 24 -6.90 7.75 -17.04
N GLY A 25 -7.49 6.82 -17.79
CA GLY A 25 -6.84 6.18 -18.93
C GLY A 25 -5.76 5.17 -18.55
N ASP A 26 -5.94 4.48 -17.41
CA ASP A 26 -5.04 3.41 -16.95
C ASP A 26 -3.56 3.84 -16.82
N ASP A 27 -3.29 5.10 -16.46
CA ASP A 27 -1.92 5.57 -16.16
C ASP A 27 -1.39 4.91 -14.88
N GLU A 28 -0.37 4.06 -15.03
CA GLU A 28 0.26 3.31 -13.95
C GLU A 28 0.82 4.21 -12.83
N LYS A 29 1.41 5.36 -13.18
CA LYS A 29 1.98 6.29 -12.18
C LYS A 29 0.87 6.91 -11.35
N PHE A 30 -0.22 7.30 -12.01
CA PHE A 30 -1.40 7.80 -11.32
C PHE A 30 -1.98 6.73 -10.40
N ASP A 31 -2.13 5.49 -10.88
CA ASP A 31 -2.70 4.39 -10.10
C ASP A 31 -1.88 4.10 -8.83
N ILE A 32 -0.55 4.05 -8.94
CA ILE A 32 0.36 3.86 -7.80
C ILE A 32 0.20 4.98 -6.77
N LEU A 33 0.19 6.25 -7.21
CA LEU A 33 0.06 7.41 -6.31
C LEU A 33 -1.35 7.52 -5.72
N TYR A 34 -2.37 7.15 -6.47
CA TYR A 34 -3.74 7.08 -5.98
C TYR A 34 -3.88 6.04 -4.88
N LYS A 35 -3.34 4.84 -5.09
CA LYS A 35 -3.32 3.76 -4.10
C LYS A 35 -2.55 4.14 -2.85
N GLU A 36 -1.44 4.87 -2.99
CA GLU A 36 -0.68 5.41 -1.84
C GLU A 36 -1.57 6.28 -0.95
N LEU A 37 -2.25 7.27 -1.53
CA LEU A 37 -3.16 8.14 -0.79
C LEU A 37 -4.39 7.40 -0.26
N TYR A 38 -4.91 6.43 -1.01
CA TYR A 38 -6.03 5.58 -0.60
C TYR A 38 -5.69 4.82 0.68
N TYR A 39 -4.54 4.13 0.72
CA TYR A 39 -4.14 3.36 1.89
C TYR A 39 -3.82 4.28 3.07
N ARG A 40 -3.14 5.40 2.83
CA ARG A 40 -2.90 6.42 3.87
C ARG A 40 -4.20 6.90 4.51
N HIS A 41 -5.24 7.15 3.71
CA HIS A 41 -6.58 7.47 4.21
C HIS A 41 -7.20 6.33 5.01
N LEU A 42 -7.09 5.09 4.50
CA LEU A 42 -7.61 3.89 5.15
C LEU A 42 -6.99 3.68 6.55
N TYR A 43 -5.68 3.86 6.69
CA TYR A 43 -4.97 3.81 7.98
C TYR A 43 -5.41 4.93 8.93
N ALA A 44 -5.58 6.16 8.42
CA ALA A 44 -5.79 7.33 9.27
C ALA A 44 -7.25 7.56 9.69
N ARG A 45 -8.23 7.15 8.87
CA ARG A 45 -9.61 7.66 8.98
C ARG A 45 -10.70 6.60 9.03
N VAL A 46 -10.42 5.37 8.58
CA VAL A 46 -11.45 4.33 8.54
C VAL A 46 -11.41 3.50 9.82
N SER A 47 -12.55 3.45 10.52
CA SER A 47 -12.67 2.67 11.75
C SER A 47 -12.42 1.19 11.48
N GLY A 48 -11.52 0.57 12.26
CA GLY A 48 -11.05 -0.80 12.03
C GLY A 48 -9.75 -0.89 11.23
N GLY A 49 -9.32 0.19 10.58
CA GLY A 49 -8.10 0.24 9.79
C GLY A 49 -8.09 -0.75 8.61
N PRO A 50 -6.94 -0.89 7.93
CA PRO A 50 -6.82 -1.86 6.85
C PRO A 50 -6.80 -3.29 7.37
N SER A 51 -7.49 -4.17 6.66
CA SER A 51 -7.40 -5.62 6.81
C SER A 51 -5.98 -6.11 6.51
N ILE A 52 -5.66 -7.33 6.94
CA ILE A 52 -4.33 -7.94 6.69
C ILE A 52 -4.00 -7.95 5.19
N ALA A 53 -4.96 -8.29 4.33
CA ALA A 53 -4.76 -8.26 2.88
C ALA A 53 -4.43 -6.85 2.38
N GLU A 54 -5.18 -5.83 2.81
CA GLU A 54 -4.93 -4.44 2.43
C GLU A 54 -3.59 -3.90 2.95
N ARG A 55 -3.09 -4.41 4.09
CA ARG A 55 -1.75 -4.09 4.59
C ARG A 55 -0.66 -4.60 3.64
N PHE A 56 -0.81 -5.80 3.11
CA PHE A 56 0.12 -6.34 2.12
C PHE A 56 0.02 -5.59 0.80
N GLU A 57 -1.19 -5.32 0.31
CA GLU A 57 -1.39 -4.55 -0.92
C GLU A 57 -0.83 -3.11 -0.79
N SER A 58 -0.97 -2.48 0.38
CA SER A 58 -0.36 -1.19 0.68
C SER A 58 1.16 -1.26 0.60
N TYR A 59 1.77 -2.26 1.24
CA TYR A 59 3.23 -2.43 1.19
C TYR A 59 3.72 -2.70 -0.23
N TYR A 60 3.02 -3.57 -0.96
CA TYR A 60 3.34 -3.88 -2.34
C TYR A 60 3.23 -2.65 -3.25
N ASN A 61 2.26 -1.76 -3.01
CA ASN A 61 2.14 -0.50 -3.73
C ASN A 61 3.39 0.38 -3.56
N TYR A 62 3.99 0.43 -2.36
CA TYR A 62 5.27 1.11 -2.18
C TYR A 62 6.41 0.41 -2.95
N CYS A 63 6.47 -0.92 -2.94
CA CYS A 63 7.42 -1.65 -3.78
C CYS A 63 7.27 -1.30 -5.27
N CYS A 64 6.04 -1.22 -5.78
CA CYS A 64 5.76 -0.76 -7.14
C CYS A 64 6.26 0.68 -7.37
N LEU A 65 5.98 1.60 -6.44
CA LEU A 65 6.45 2.99 -6.53
C LEU A 65 7.98 3.09 -6.60
N PHE A 66 8.69 2.39 -5.72
CA PHE A 66 10.15 2.39 -5.73
C PHE A 66 10.70 1.66 -6.95
N ASN A 67 10.10 0.56 -7.39
CA ASN A 67 10.53 -0.12 -8.61
C ASN A 67 10.36 0.77 -9.85
N LEU A 68 9.24 1.50 -9.94
CA LEU A 68 9.00 2.48 -11.00
C LEU A 68 10.11 3.55 -11.04
N ILE A 69 10.51 4.07 -9.88
CA ILE A 69 11.53 5.13 -9.78
C ILE A 69 12.95 4.59 -10.01
N LEU A 70 13.29 3.45 -9.40
CA LEU A 70 14.65 2.92 -9.34
C LEU A 70 15.03 2.08 -10.57
N SER A 71 14.04 1.48 -11.25
CA SER A 71 14.28 0.63 -12.43
C SER A 71 14.24 1.40 -13.74
N ALA A 72 13.87 2.68 -13.71
CA ALA A 72 13.80 3.50 -14.91
C ALA A 72 15.20 3.80 -15.46
N SER A 73 15.37 3.64 -16.78
CA SER A 73 16.64 3.96 -17.47
C SER A 73 16.91 5.46 -17.56
N GLU A 74 15.85 6.27 -17.46
CA GLU A 74 15.88 7.73 -17.43
C GLU A 74 15.08 8.24 -16.23
N PRO A 75 15.34 9.45 -15.73
CA PRO A 75 14.56 10.03 -14.64
C PRO A 75 13.06 10.05 -14.98
N VAL A 76 12.25 9.40 -14.13
CA VAL A 76 10.80 9.38 -14.29
C VAL A 76 10.28 10.82 -14.22
N GLN A 77 9.45 11.22 -15.19
CA GLN A 77 8.76 12.52 -15.19
C GLN A 77 7.70 12.56 -14.09
N LEU A 78 8.15 12.71 -12.85
CA LEU A 78 7.33 12.72 -11.66
C LEU A 78 7.82 13.83 -10.74
N GLU A 79 7.04 14.91 -10.65
CA GLU A 79 7.29 16.00 -9.73
C GLU A 79 6.37 15.89 -8.53
N LEU A 80 6.94 15.58 -7.37
CA LEU A 80 6.23 15.51 -6.10
C LEU A 80 6.72 16.63 -5.15
N PRO A 81 5.84 17.22 -4.33
CA PRO A 81 6.25 18.13 -3.28
C PRO A 81 7.23 17.46 -2.31
N ASN A 82 8.29 18.17 -1.92
CA ASN A 82 9.32 17.66 -1.01
C ASN A 82 8.75 17.08 0.30
N GLN A 83 7.76 17.74 0.89
CA GLN A 83 7.10 17.25 2.10
C GLN A 83 6.44 15.89 1.88
N TRP A 84 5.76 15.71 0.74
CA TRP A 84 5.06 14.46 0.44
C TRP A 84 6.05 13.32 0.16
N LEU A 85 7.20 13.63 -0.48
CA LEU A 85 8.28 12.66 -0.66
C LEU A 85 8.80 12.12 0.68
N TRP A 86 9.06 13.00 1.66
CA TRP A 86 9.47 12.57 3.00
C TRP A 86 8.41 11.69 3.68
N GLU A 87 7.14 12.08 3.60
CA GLU A 87 6.05 11.26 4.15
C GLU A 87 5.94 9.88 3.49
N ILE A 88 6.18 9.78 2.17
CA ILE A 88 6.23 8.49 1.45
C ILE A 88 7.39 7.63 1.98
N ILE A 89 8.56 8.22 2.20
CA ILE A 89 9.75 7.52 2.70
C ILE A 89 9.53 7.02 4.13
N ASP A 90 9.00 7.86 5.01
CA ASP A 90 8.73 7.51 6.41
C ASP A 90 7.69 6.39 6.51
N GLU A 91 6.60 6.50 5.74
CA GLU A 91 5.55 5.47 5.70
C GLU A 91 6.09 4.16 5.13
N PHE A 92 6.93 4.20 4.09
CA PHE A 92 7.56 2.99 3.56
C PHE A 92 8.45 2.30 4.59
N ILE A 93 9.30 3.05 5.30
CA ILE A 93 10.16 2.49 6.36
C ILE A 93 9.31 1.86 7.46
N TYR A 94 8.23 2.53 7.86
CA TYR A 94 7.28 2.00 8.84
C TYR A 94 6.66 0.67 8.38
N GLN A 95 6.14 0.59 7.14
CA GLN A 95 5.56 -0.63 6.61
C GLN A 95 6.60 -1.75 6.43
N PHE A 96 7.82 -1.41 6.01
CA PHE A 96 8.93 -2.35 5.88
C PHE A 96 9.32 -2.98 7.23
N GLN A 97 9.39 -2.18 8.29
CA GLN A 97 9.69 -2.67 9.64
C GLN A 97 8.60 -3.62 10.14
N ASN A 98 7.33 -3.24 9.96
CA ASN A 98 6.19 -4.08 10.34
C ASN A 98 6.20 -5.42 9.58
N PHE A 99 6.49 -5.38 8.28
CA PHE A 99 6.58 -6.57 7.45
C PHE A 99 7.75 -7.47 7.84
N SER A 100 8.94 -6.90 8.05
CA SER A 100 10.13 -7.63 8.50
C SER A 100 9.92 -8.29 9.87
N HIS A 101 9.25 -7.59 10.79
CA HIS A 101 8.88 -8.15 12.08
C HIS A 101 7.89 -9.31 11.93
N TYR A 102 6.87 -9.16 11.08
CA TYR A 102 5.91 -10.22 10.78
C TYR A 102 6.60 -11.47 10.20
N GLN A 103 7.49 -11.30 9.21
CA GLN A 103 8.28 -12.42 8.66
C GLN A 103 9.18 -13.08 9.71
N SER A 104 9.84 -12.29 10.56
CA SER A 104 10.66 -12.83 11.66
C SER A 104 9.83 -13.66 12.64
N MET A 105 8.60 -13.24 12.93
CA MET A 105 7.66 -13.98 13.78
C MET A 105 7.16 -15.25 13.11
N LEU A 106 6.93 -15.25 11.79
CA LEU A 106 6.58 -16.45 11.03
C LEU A 106 7.72 -17.48 11.00
N ASN A 107 8.96 -17.01 10.83
CA ASN A 107 10.15 -17.88 10.82
C ASN A 107 10.45 -18.53 12.19
N LYS A 108 9.80 -18.08 13.26
CA LYS A 108 9.89 -18.65 14.61
C LYS A 108 8.76 -19.62 14.95
N ARG A 109 7.77 -19.78 14.06
CA ARG A 109 6.65 -20.72 14.23
C ARG A 109 7.03 -22.12 13.81
N SER A 110 6.40 -23.13 14.42
CA SER A 110 6.64 -24.53 14.06
C SER A 110 6.13 -24.82 12.63
N ALA A 111 6.68 -25.87 12.00
CA ALA A 111 6.28 -26.26 10.64
C ALA A 111 4.76 -26.50 10.49
N GLU A 112 4.11 -26.96 11.56
CA GLU A 112 2.67 -27.22 11.62
C GLU A 112 1.83 -25.94 11.65
N GLU A 113 2.30 -24.88 12.32
CA GLU A 113 1.64 -23.56 12.33
C GLU A 113 1.82 -22.82 11.00
N ILE A 114 2.95 -23.03 10.31
CA ILE A 114 3.21 -22.50 8.97
C ILE A 114 2.30 -23.17 7.93
N ASP A 115 2.06 -24.48 8.04
CA ASP A 115 1.17 -25.21 7.13
C ASP A 115 -0.32 -24.83 7.31
N GLN A 116 -0.75 -24.53 8.54
CA GLN A 116 -2.09 -23.98 8.78
C GLN A 116 -2.26 -22.58 8.19
N LEU A 117 -1.20 -21.77 8.19
CA LEU A 117 -1.20 -20.45 7.55
C LEU A 117 -1.23 -20.56 6.01
N ARG A 118 -0.49 -21.51 5.41
CA ARG A 118 -0.54 -21.82 3.97
C ARG A 118 -1.92 -22.26 3.48
N GLN A 119 -2.71 -22.89 4.33
CA GLN A 119 -4.08 -23.30 3.99
C GLN A 119 -5.06 -22.13 3.87
N HIS A 120 -4.68 -20.91 4.30
CA HIS A 120 -5.43 -19.71 3.94
C HIS A 120 -5.03 -19.27 2.52
N PRO A 121 -5.95 -19.27 1.53
CA PRO A 121 -5.64 -18.94 0.14
C PRO A 121 -5.06 -17.53 -0.07
N LYS A 122 -5.14 -16.65 0.94
CA LYS A 122 -4.55 -15.31 0.92
C LYS A 122 -3.10 -15.25 1.43
N VAL A 123 -2.56 -16.31 2.03
CA VAL A 123 -1.18 -16.39 2.55
C VAL A 123 -0.25 -17.11 1.55
N ASN A 124 -0.78 -17.97 0.68
CA ASN A 124 0.03 -18.71 -0.31
C ASN A 124 0.72 -17.83 -1.36
N ASN A 125 0.29 -16.58 -1.57
CA ASN A 125 1.04 -15.65 -2.44
C ASN A 125 2.33 -15.12 -1.78
N PHE A 126 2.62 -15.52 -0.54
CA PHE A 126 3.68 -14.94 0.28
C PHE A 126 4.63 -15.99 0.88
N ILE A 127 4.50 -17.27 0.50
CA ILE A 127 5.44 -18.35 0.86
C ILE A 127 5.95 -19.02 -0.40
#